data_AF-A0A2E6PSL9-F1
#
_entry.id   AF-A0A2E6PSL9-F1
#
_cell.length_a   1.000
_cell.length_b   1.000
_cell.length_c   1.000
_cell.angle_alpha   90.00
_cell.angle_beta   90.00
_cell.angle_gamma   90.00
#
_symmetry.space_group_name_H-M   'P 1'
#
loop_
_entity.id
_entity.type
_entity.pdbx_description
1 polymer ?
#
loop_
_entity_poly.entity_id
_entity_poly.type
_entity_poly.pdbx_seq_one_letter_code
_entity_poly.pdbx_strand_id
1 'polypeptide(L)'
;MYKDINNLIVNSDVKAFFLPELSDNIEHPPESFQDCDKKEKLFVSSKKLYTIVEEIPPDVPRDMAPVANLYNEGTCIDVKNRKVITYHDPNGGIMGLKILKALGYNEIAFIGCDARYADNDESNKYITKMGNEYISHEDYDVNHFRDDYFGKGMRFGKPNQDWIIALWKLASRQINEHFPHFNVYSCTENSNLNAFYKYIPYEDFLNGKR
;
A
#
# COMPACT_ATOMS: atom_id res chain seq x y z
N MET A 1 -4.03 -13.32 -5.33
CA MET A 1 -4.36 -12.21 -4.39
C MET A 1 -5.84 -11.77 -4.40
N TYR A 2 -6.43 -11.39 -5.54
CA TYR A 2 -7.81 -10.84 -5.56
C TYR A 2 -8.91 -11.82 -5.13
N LYS A 3 -8.71 -13.13 -5.34
CA LYS A 3 -9.63 -14.18 -4.85
C LYS A 3 -9.73 -14.15 -3.32
N ASP A 4 -8.59 -13.99 -2.63
CA ASP A 4 -8.52 -13.92 -1.18
C ASP A 4 -9.19 -12.64 -0.67
N ILE A 5 -8.94 -11.51 -1.34
CA ILE A 5 -9.60 -10.23 -1.01
C ILE A 5 -11.12 -10.33 -1.17
N ASN A 6 -11.61 -10.93 -2.26
CA ASN A 6 -13.05 -11.13 -2.45
C ASN A 6 -13.66 -12.04 -1.37
N ASN A 7 -12.96 -13.11 -1.00
CA ASN A 7 -13.37 -13.96 0.11
C ASN A 7 -13.43 -13.19 1.43
N LEU A 8 -12.43 -12.33 1.71
CA LEU A 8 -12.44 -11.47 2.89
C LEU A 8 -13.60 -10.48 2.87
N ILE A 9 -13.87 -9.83 1.73
CA ILE A 9 -14.99 -8.89 1.59
C ILE A 9 -16.32 -9.57 1.94
N VAL A 10 -16.52 -10.80 1.46
CA VAL A 10 -17.78 -11.53 1.67
C VAL A 10 -17.86 -12.12 3.07
N ASN A 11 -16.82 -12.83 3.51
CA ASN A 11 -16.88 -13.78 4.62
C ASN A 11 -16.23 -13.29 5.93
N SER A 12 -15.55 -12.13 5.94
CA SER A 12 -14.95 -11.60 7.18
C SER A 12 -15.85 -10.60 7.92
N ASP A 13 -15.56 -10.39 9.20
CA ASP A 13 -16.18 -9.37 10.05
C ASP A 13 -15.62 -7.95 9.81
N VAL A 14 -14.73 -7.78 8.82
CA VAL A 14 -14.21 -6.47 8.44
C VAL A 14 -15.34 -5.58 7.96
N LYS A 15 -15.43 -4.38 8.55
CA LYS A 15 -16.54 -3.45 8.34
C LYS A 15 -16.43 -2.67 7.03
N ALA A 16 -15.20 -2.37 6.60
CA ALA A 16 -14.93 -1.59 5.41
C ALA A 16 -13.61 -2.01 4.76
N PHE A 17 -13.61 -2.04 3.44
CA PHE A 17 -12.45 -2.24 2.57
C PHE A 17 -12.30 -0.98 1.72
N PHE A 18 -11.08 -0.46 1.60
CA PHE A 18 -10.78 0.70 0.78
C PHE A 18 -9.81 0.26 -0.31
N LEU A 19 -10.29 0.16 -1.54
CA LEU A 19 -9.53 -0.41 -2.66
C LEU A 19 -9.62 0.53 -3.88
N PRO A 20 -8.54 0.68 -4.66
CA PRO A 20 -8.57 1.48 -5.88
C PRO A 20 -9.59 0.95 -6.88
N GLU A 21 -10.18 1.86 -7.66
CA GLU A 21 -10.91 1.48 -8.86
C GLU A 21 -9.92 0.97 -9.91
N LEU A 22 -9.76 -0.34 -9.99
CA LEU A 22 -8.88 -0.95 -10.98
C LEU A 22 -9.64 -1.10 -12.31
N SER A 23 -9.92 0.04 -12.97
CA SER A 23 -10.43 0.07 -14.35
C SER A 23 -9.32 -0.09 -15.40
N ASP A 24 -8.06 0.13 -15.00
CA ASP A 24 -6.90 0.14 -15.90
C ASP A 24 -6.50 -1.27 -16.40
N ASN A 25 -7.20 -2.31 -15.95
CA ASN A 25 -6.99 -3.66 -16.45
C ASN A 25 -7.17 -3.78 -17.96
N ILE A 26 -7.94 -2.89 -18.57
CA ILE A 26 -8.16 -2.89 -20.01
C ILE A 26 -6.86 -2.62 -20.76
N GLU A 27 -5.96 -1.79 -20.23
CA GLU A 27 -4.72 -1.37 -20.89
C GLU A 27 -3.60 -2.41 -20.77
N HIS A 28 -3.66 -3.29 -19.76
CA HIS A 28 -2.65 -4.32 -19.53
C HIS A 28 -3.00 -5.65 -20.21
N PRO A 29 -2.01 -6.37 -20.79
CA PRO A 29 -2.23 -7.71 -21.32
C PRO A 29 -2.33 -8.75 -20.19
N PRO A 30 -2.96 -9.92 -20.41
CA PRO A 30 -3.17 -10.93 -19.37
C PRO A 30 -1.90 -11.33 -18.60
N GLU A 31 -0.76 -11.45 -19.27
CA GLU A 31 0.54 -11.80 -18.70
C GLU A 31 1.12 -10.77 -17.72
N SER A 32 0.52 -9.58 -17.62
CA SER A 32 0.87 -8.57 -16.61
C SER A 32 0.17 -8.81 -15.26
N PHE A 33 -0.77 -9.77 -15.17
CA PHE A 33 -1.52 -10.05 -13.94
C PHE A 33 -0.96 -11.26 -13.18
N GLN A 34 -1.13 -11.26 -11.84
CA GLN A 34 -0.59 -12.31 -10.98
C GLN A 34 -1.16 -13.72 -11.29
N ASP A 35 -2.28 -13.80 -12.00
CA ASP A 35 -2.96 -15.07 -12.28
C ASP A 35 -3.05 -15.32 -13.80
N CYS A 36 -2.40 -14.48 -14.62
CA CYS A 36 -2.64 -14.37 -16.06
C CYS A 36 -4.15 -14.16 -16.43
N ASP A 37 -4.94 -13.65 -15.48
CA ASP A 37 -6.40 -13.55 -15.57
C ASP A 37 -6.82 -12.09 -15.73
N LYS A 38 -7.16 -11.70 -16.96
CA LYS A 38 -7.67 -10.36 -17.25
C LYS A 38 -9.15 -10.31 -16.89
N LYS A 39 -9.48 -9.63 -15.78
CA LYS A 39 -10.86 -9.39 -15.37
C LYS A 39 -11.27 -7.95 -15.63
N GLU A 40 -12.47 -7.77 -16.16
CA GLU A 40 -13.12 -6.46 -16.26
C GLU A 40 -13.42 -5.85 -14.87
N LYS A 41 -13.62 -6.71 -13.85
CA LYS A 41 -13.78 -6.31 -12.45
C LYS A 41 -13.00 -7.25 -11.54
N LEU A 42 -12.11 -6.70 -10.72
CA LEU A 42 -11.30 -7.48 -9.79
C LEU A 42 -12.03 -7.77 -8.47
N PHE A 43 -12.89 -6.85 -8.02
CA PHE A 43 -13.54 -6.94 -6.72
C PHE A 43 -15.05 -7.20 -6.82
N VAL A 44 -15.56 -8.05 -5.93
CA VAL A 44 -16.99 -8.30 -5.78
C VAL A 44 -17.68 -7.05 -5.23
N SER A 45 -18.84 -6.71 -5.80
CA SER A 45 -19.65 -5.61 -5.27
C SER A 45 -20.10 -5.94 -3.85
N SER A 46 -19.88 -5.01 -2.93
CA SER A 46 -20.23 -5.17 -1.52
C SER A 46 -20.49 -3.83 -0.87
N LYS A 47 -21.41 -3.79 0.10
CA LYS A 47 -21.66 -2.60 0.94
C LYS A 47 -20.48 -2.26 1.86
N LYS A 48 -19.54 -3.19 2.02
CA LYS A 48 -18.29 -3.00 2.76
C LYS A 48 -17.21 -2.35 1.89
N LEU A 49 -17.36 -2.32 0.56
CA LEU A 49 -16.34 -1.82 -0.34
C LEU A 49 -16.50 -0.31 -0.56
N TYR A 50 -15.44 0.44 -0.26
CA TYR A 50 -15.24 1.82 -0.66
C TYR A 50 -14.21 1.86 -1.78
N THR A 51 -14.57 2.51 -2.88
CA THR A 51 -13.68 2.67 -4.03
C THR A 51 -12.84 3.93 -3.88
N ILE A 52 -11.53 3.80 -3.97
CA ILE A 52 -10.61 4.94 -4.02
C ILE A 52 -10.61 5.45 -5.46
N VAL A 53 -11.03 6.70 -5.63
CA VAL A 53 -11.13 7.39 -6.91
C VAL A 53 -10.16 8.56 -6.88
N GLU A 54 -9.31 8.63 -7.90
CA GLU A 54 -8.43 9.78 -8.10
C GLU A 54 -9.20 10.93 -8.75
N GLU A 55 -9.40 12.01 -8.00
CA GLU A 55 -9.73 13.31 -8.59
C GLU A 55 -8.52 14.22 -8.43
N ILE A 56 -7.85 14.47 -9.55
CA ILE A 56 -6.85 15.54 -9.65
C ILE A 56 -7.65 16.83 -9.90
N PRO A 57 -7.64 17.81 -8.98
CA PRO A 57 -8.17 19.13 -9.22
C PRO A 57 -7.58 19.68 -10.52
N PRO A 58 -8.40 20.32 -11.37
CA PRO A 58 -7.99 20.71 -12.72
C PRO A 58 -6.83 21.70 -12.75
N ASP A 59 -6.51 22.33 -11.62
CA ASP A 59 -5.45 23.32 -11.42
C ASP A 59 -4.13 22.73 -10.89
N VAL A 60 -4.07 21.43 -10.56
CA VAL A 60 -2.83 20.78 -10.11
C VAL A 60 -2.08 20.17 -11.31
N PRO A 61 -0.85 20.65 -11.61
CA PRO A 61 -0.02 20.07 -12.67
C PRO A 61 0.26 18.58 -12.42
N ARG A 62 -0.08 17.72 -13.39
CA ARG A 62 0.08 16.27 -13.26
C ARG A 62 1.54 15.82 -13.08
N ASP A 63 2.50 16.64 -13.48
CA ASP A 63 3.94 16.41 -13.36
C ASP A 63 4.48 16.66 -11.94
N MET A 64 3.70 17.29 -11.05
CA MET A 64 4.04 17.48 -9.63
C MET A 64 3.51 16.36 -8.71
N ALA A 65 2.87 15.33 -9.28
CA ALA A 65 2.07 14.35 -8.55
C ALA A 65 2.78 13.18 -7.80
N PRO A 66 4.11 12.89 -7.84
CA PRO A 66 4.61 11.66 -7.22
C PRO A 66 5.18 11.86 -5.80
N VAL A 67 4.98 13.03 -5.19
CA VAL A 67 5.61 13.38 -3.92
C VAL A 67 4.55 13.19 -2.85
N ALA A 68 4.63 12.09 -2.08
CA ALA A 68 3.67 11.72 -1.03
C ALA A 68 3.08 12.97 -0.38
N ASN A 69 1.84 13.32 -0.73
CA ASN A 69 1.21 14.57 -0.32
C ASN A 69 0.10 14.23 0.67
N LEU A 70 0.53 13.89 1.90
CA LEU A 70 -0.37 13.70 3.02
C LEU A 70 -1.07 15.01 3.41
N TYR A 71 -0.49 16.16 3.05
CA TYR A 71 -1.04 17.48 3.33
C TYR A 71 -2.31 17.79 2.51
N ASN A 72 -2.67 16.97 1.53
CA ASN A 72 -3.87 17.23 0.77
C ASN A 72 -5.12 16.99 1.63
N GLU A 73 -5.64 18.09 2.21
CA GLU A 73 -6.95 18.17 2.86
C GLU A 73 -8.09 17.70 1.94
N GLY A 74 -7.82 17.51 0.64
CA GLY A 74 -8.75 16.99 -0.36
C GLY A 74 -9.14 15.50 -0.21
N THR A 75 -8.64 14.77 0.80
CA THR A 75 -9.14 13.39 1.02
C THR A 75 -10.56 13.44 1.61
N CYS A 76 -11.55 13.08 0.80
CA CYS A 76 -12.96 13.08 1.19
C CYS A 76 -13.54 11.66 1.16
N ILE A 77 -14.30 11.29 2.18
CA ILE A 77 -15.01 10.01 2.25
C ILE A 77 -16.49 10.24 2.00
N ASP A 78 -16.94 9.90 0.79
CA ASP A 78 -18.35 9.90 0.42
C ASP A 78 -18.99 8.59 0.87
N VAL A 79 -19.59 8.62 2.06
CA VAL A 79 -20.28 7.47 2.64
C VAL A 79 -21.50 7.05 1.82
N LYS A 80 -22.18 8.02 1.18
CA LYS A 80 -23.41 7.77 0.41
C LYS A 80 -23.08 6.98 -0.86
N ASN A 81 -22.04 7.40 -1.57
CA ASN A 81 -21.62 6.77 -2.82
C ASN A 81 -20.52 5.71 -2.62
N ARG A 82 -20.06 5.49 -1.38
CA ARG A 82 -18.98 4.56 -1.02
C ARG A 82 -17.69 4.84 -1.82
N LYS A 83 -17.30 6.10 -1.87
CA LYS A 83 -16.08 6.55 -2.53
C LYS A 83 -15.13 7.21 -1.55
N VAL A 84 -13.84 7.04 -1.77
CA VAL A 84 -12.81 7.90 -1.22
C VAL A 84 -12.23 8.69 -2.37
N ILE A 85 -12.39 10.01 -2.31
CA ILE A 85 -11.84 10.93 -3.29
C ILE A 85 -10.51 11.40 -2.73
N THR A 86 -9.40 11.06 -3.39
CA THR A 86 -8.05 11.44 -2.94
C THR A 86 -7.05 11.28 -4.07
N TYR A 87 -5.86 11.87 -3.92
CA TYR A 87 -4.75 11.65 -4.84
C TYR A 87 -4.16 10.26 -4.63
N HIS A 88 -3.78 9.60 -5.71
CA HIS A 88 -3.16 8.29 -5.62
C HIS A 88 -1.71 8.41 -5.13
N ASP A 89 -1.38 7.68 -4.07
CA ASP A 89 0.00 7.50 -3.60
C ASP A 89 0.52 6.15 -4.08
N PRO A 90 1.76 6.09 -4.63
CA PRO A 90 2.34 4.86 -5.16
C PRO A 90 2.73 3.84 -4.08
N ASN A 91 2.40 4.10 -2.80
CA ASN A 91 2.66 3.21 -1.67
C ASN A 91 1.37 2.96 -0.87
N GLY A 92 0.97 1.69 -0.76
CA GLY A 92 -0.27 1.30 -0.08
C GLY A 92 -0.32 1.67 1.41
N GLY A 93 0.83 1.68 2.09
CA GLY A 93 0.91 2.10 3.50
C GLY A 93 0.62 3.58 3.68
N ILE A 94 1.21 4.43 2.84
CA ILE A 94 0.96 5.88 2.84
C ILE A 94 -0.50 6.18 2.46
N MET A 95 -1.04 5.48 1.45
CA MET A 95 -2.47 5.57 1.10
C MET A 95 -3.36 5.22 2.31
N GLY A 96 -3.03 4.15 3.03
CA GLY A 96 -3.71 3.76 4.26
C GLY A 96 -3.72 4.87 5.31
N LEU A 97 -2.57 5.54 5.53
CA LEU A 97 -2.49 6.66 6.49
C LEU A 97 -3.43 7.82 6.12
N LYS A 98 -3.54 8.18 4.85
CA LYS A 98 -4.45 9.24 4.38
C LYS A 98 -5.90 8.91 4.69
N ILE A 99 -6.30 7.68 4.35
CA ILE A 99 -7.67 7.21 4.57
C ILE A 99 -7.98 7.17 6.07
N LEU A 100 -7.06 6.65 6.89
CA LEU A 100 -7.25 6.60 8.35
C LEU A 100 -7.35 8.00 8.96
N LYS A 101 -6.55 8.96 8.49
CA LYS A 101 -6.66 10.36 8.91
C LYS A 101 -8.02 10.96 8.53
N ALA A 102 -8.51 10.72 7.31
CA ALA A 102 -9.81 11.19 6.84
C ALA A 102 -10.99 10.54 7.57
N LEU A 103 -10.83 9.32 8.07
CA LEU A 103 -11.77 8.66 8.97
C LEU A 103 -11.74 9.23 10.40
N GLY A 104 -10.83 10.16 10.71
CA GLY A 104 -10.74 10.83 12.01
C GLY A 104 -9.88 10.11 13.05
N TYR A 105 -9.12 9.09 12.65
CA TYR A 105 -8.16 8.46 13.56
C TYR A 105 -6.96 9.38 13.79
N ASN A 106 -6.50 9.45 15.04
CA ASN A 106 -5.41 10.31 15.48
C ASN A 106 -4.20 9.53 16.01
N GLU A 107 -4.34 8.22 16.21
CA GLU A 107 -3.27 7.35 16.71
C GLU A 107 -3.26 6.07 15.88
N ILE A 108 -2.21 5.90 15.07
CA ILE A 108 -2.08 4.80 14.11
C ILE A 108 -0.77 4.06 14.36
N ALA A 109 -0.84 2.73 14.37
CA ALA A 109 0.33 1.88 14.26
C ALA A 109 0.30 1.14 12.93
N PHE A 110 1.45 1.06 12.26
CA PHE A 110 1.62 0.17 11.10
C PHE A 110 2.47 -1.05 11.47
N ILE A 111 2.16 -2.18 10.84
CA ILE A 111 2.85 -3.46 11.00
C ILE A 111 3.12 -4.06 9.61
N GLY A 112 4.24 -4.76 9.46
CA GLY A 112 4.65 -5.34 8.18
C GLY A 112 5.14 -4.30 7.16
N CYS A 113 5.63 -3.15 7.63
CA CYS A 113 6.27 -2.14 6.77
C CYS A 113 7.78 -2.12 7.06
N ASP A 114 8.48 -3.16 6.59
CA ASP A 114 9.91 -3.34 6.84
C ASP A 114 10.77 -2.32 6.11
N ALA A 115 10.46 -2.07 4.83
CA ALA A 115 11.30 -1.30 3.91
C ALA A 115 12.77 -1.80 3.88
N ARG A 116 12.95 -3.13 3.96
CA ARG A 116 14.24 -3.85 4.00
C ARG A 116 14.34 -4.88 2.87
N TYR A 117 14.15 -4.43 1.64
CA TYR A 117 14.17 -5.33 0.49
C TYR A 117 15.61 -5.71 0.13
N ALA A 118 15.86 -7.01 -0.02
CA ALA A 118 17.06 -7.55 -0.64
C ALA A 118 16.92 -7.57 -2.17
N ASP A 119 17.93 -7.01 -2.85
CA ASP A 119 18.13 -7.08 -4.30
C ASP A 119 19.60 -7.41 -4.58
N ASN A 120 20.04 -8.61 -4.17
CA ASN A 120 21.40 -9.13 -4.36
C ASN A 120 21.38 -10.53 -5.00
N ASP A 121 22.55 -11.14 -5.21
CA ASP A 121 22.64 -12.43 -5.91
C ASP A 121 21.88 -13.54 -5.17
N GLU A 122 21.88 -13.54 -3.84
CA GLU A 122 21.18 -14.55 -3.04
C GLU A 122 19.65 -14.37 -3.11
N SER A 123 19.16 -13.14 -2.96
CA SER A 123 17.73 -12.85 -3.05
C SER A 123 17.17 -13.06 -4.46
N ASN A 124 18.02 -12.95 -5.49
CA ASN A 124 17.63 -13.08 -6.89
C ASN A 124 18.02 -14.42 -7.53
N LYS A 125 18.43 -15.41 -6.73
CA LYS A 125 18.94 -16.70 -7.21
C LYS A 125 18.03 -17.41 -8.22
N TYR A 126 16.71 -17.26 -8.08
CA TYR A 126 15.70 -17.85 -8.96
C TYR A 126 14.92 -16.80 -9.76
N ILE A 127 15.51 -15.64 -10.02
CA ILE A 127 14.85 -14.50 -10.68
C ILE A 127 15.52 -14.16 -12.01
N THR A 128 14.71 -13.97 -13.06
CA THR A 128 15.15 -13.26 -14.27
C THR A 128 14.81 -11.77 -14.16
N LYS A 129 15.80 -10.90 -14.36
CA LYS A 129 15.61 -9.44 -14.36
C LYS A 129 15.26 -8.93 -15.77
N MET A 130 14.17 -8.19 -15.90
CA MET A 130 13.65 -7.60 -17.14
C MET A 130 13.34 -6.11 -16.94
N GLY A 131 14.35 -5.26 -17.05
CA GLY A 131 14.18 -3.81 -16.80
C GLY A 131 13.77 -3.54 -15.36
N ASN A 132 12.55 -3.01 -15.17
CA ASN A 132 11.98 -2.70 -13.85
C ASN A 132 11.11 -3.84 -13.29
N GLU A 133 11.12 -5.01 -13.91
CA GLU A 133 10.32 -6.17 -13.49
C GLU A 133 11.17 -7.42 -13.41
N TYR A 134 10.77 -8.32 -12.52
CA TYR A 134 11.38 -9.60 -12.21
C TYR A 134 10.40 -10.72 -12.56
N ILE A 135 10.93 -11.86 -13.00
CA ILE A 135 10.17 -13.10 -13.19
C ILE A 135 10.73 -14.14 -12.21
N SER A 136 9.89 -14.66 -11.32
CA SER A 136 10.27 -15.76 -10.42
C SER A 136 10.22 -17.11 -11.14
N HIS A 137 11.20 -17.98 -10.88
CA HIS A 137 11.25 -19.34 -11.40
C HIS A 137 11.00 -20.41 -10.33
N GLU A 138 10.90 -20.04 -9.06
CA GLU A 138 10.62 -20.94 -7.92
C GLU A 138 9.79 -20.21 -6.84
N ASP A 139 9.21 -20.95 -5.90
CA ASP A 139 8.59 -20.39 -4.70
C ASP A 139 9.70 -20.03 -3.71
N TYR A 140 10.37 -18.90 -3.97
CA TYR A 140 11.48 -18.38 -3.17
C TYR A 140 11.43 -16.85 -3.14
N ASP A 141 10.98 -16.30 -2.01
CA ASP A 141 10.84 -14.87 -1.82
C ASP A 141 11.31 -14.44 -0.42
N VAL A 142 12.55 -13.97 -0.36
CA VAL A 142 13.18 -13.52 0.90
C VAL A 142 12.63 -12.17 1.39
N ASN A 143 11.86 -11.46 0.58
CA ASN A 143 11.37 -10.12 0.87
C ASN A 143 9.97 -10.10 1.47
N HIS A 144 9.29 -11.23 1.48
CA HIS A 144 7.92 -11.36 1.97
C HIS A 144 7.81 -12.47 3.02
N PHE A 145 6.69 -12.47 3.74
CA PHE A 145 6.46 -13.41 4.84
C PHE A 145 6.25 -14.87 4.38
N ARG A 146 6.08 -15.08 3.08
CA ARG A 146 5.83 -16.37 2.44
C ARG A 146 6.73 -16.51 1.23
N ASP A 147 7.37 -17.66 1.10
CA ASP A 147 8.23 -17.96 -0.04
C ASP A 147 7.44 -18.00 -1.37
N ASP A 148 6.16 -18.35 -1.31
CA ASP A 148 5.25 -18.39 -2.47
C ASP A 148 4.40 -17.11 -2.60
N TYR A 149 4.82 -15.99 -1.98
CA TYR A 149 4.06 -14.72 -2.02
C TYR A 149 3.79 -14.24 -3.45
N PHE A 150 4.85 -14.15 -4.27
CA PHE A 150 4.67 -14.01 -5.72
C PHE A 150 4.34 -15.37 -6.32
N GLY A 151 5.16 -16.38 -6.05
CA GLY A 151 5.03 -17.74 -6.59
C GLY A 151 5.80 -17.96 -7.89
N LYS A 152 6.03 -19.21 -8.24
CA LYS A 152 6.73 -19.62 -9.46
C LYS A 152 6.02 -19.16 -10.74
N GLY A 153 6.80 -18.65 -11.69
CA GLY A 153 6.34 -18.13 -12.98
C GLY A 153 5.86 -16.68 -12.93
N MET A 154 5.87 -16.06 -11.76
CA MET A 154 5.24 -14.76 -11.58
C MET A 154 6.13 -13.58 -11.94
N ARG A 155 5.53 -12.61 -12.65
CA ARG A 155 6.12 -11.32 -12.96
C ARG A 155 5.74 -10.30 -11.89
N PHE A 156 6.71 -9.56 -11.37
CA PHE A 156 6.50 -8.53 -10.35
C PHE A 156 7.50 -7.39 -10.48
N GLY A 157 7.21 -6.24 -9.86
CA GLY A 157 8.08 -5.08 -9.91
C GLY A 157 9.39 -5.30 -9.15
N LYS A 158 10.49 -4.75 -9.69
CA LYS A 158 11.78 -4.69 -8.99
C LYS A 158 11.60 -4.02 -7.62
N PRO A 159 12.18 -4.57 -6.54
CA PRO A 159 12.18 -3.90 -5.24
C PRO A 159 12.83 -2.51 -5.32
N ASN A 160 12.16 -1.49 -4.79
CA ASN A 160 12.56 -0.09 -4.87
C ASN A 160 12.73 0.54 -3.47
N GLN A 161 13.51 -0.14 -2.61
CA GLN A 161 13.70 0.24 -1.20
C GLN A 161 13.97 1.73 -1.00
N ASP A 162 14.93 2.30 -1.72
CA ASP A 162 15.35 3.70 -1.53
C ASP A 162 14.20 4.68 -1.80
N TRP A 163 13.39 4.40 -2.83
CA TRP A 163 12.22 5.20 -3.15
C TRP A 163 11.15 5.08 -2.07
N ILE A 164 10.87 3.86 -1.59
CA ILE A 164 9.92 3.63 -0.48
C ILE A 164 10.37 4.38 0.77
N ILE A 165 11.65 4.27 1.16
CA ILE A 165 12.22 4.99 2.30
C ILE A 165 12.07 6.51 2.13
N ALA A 166 12.35 7.05 0.93
CA ALA A 166 12.21 8.47 0.64
C ALA A 166 10.76 8.96 0.80
N LEU A 167 9.79 8.18 0.30
CA LEU A 167 8.37 8.49 0.43
C LEU A 167 7.92 8.50 1.90
N TRP A 168 8.29 7.49 2.68
CA TRP A 168 7.95 7.42 4.10
C TRP A 168 8.63 8.50 4.94
N LYS A 169 9.88 8.85 4.62
CA LYS A 169 10.57 9.98 5.25
C LYS A 169 9.84 11.30 5.01
N LEU A 170 9.41 11.54 3.78
CA LEU A 170 8.65 12.73 3.42
C LEU A 170 7.28 12.75 4.12
N ALA A 171 6.57 11.62 4.13
CA ALA A 171 5.30 11.45 4.81
C ALA A 171 5.43 11.79 6.30
N SER A 172 6.46 11.26 6.99
CA SER A 172 6.74 11.57 8.40
C SER A 172 6.92 13.07 8.62
N ARG A 173 7.72 13.73 7.76
CA ARG A 173 7.92 15.19 7.82
C ARG A 173 6.59 15.95 7.71
N GLN A 174 5.77 15.63 6.71
CA GLN A 174 4.48 16.30 6.51
C GLN A 174 3.50 16.06 7.67
N ILE A 175 3.48 14.84 8.23
CA ILE A 175 2.66 14.52 9.40
C ILE A 175 3.04 15.44 10.56
N ASN A 176 4.34 15.53 10.87
CA ASN A 176 4.82 16.33 11.99
C ASN A 176 4.61 17.83 11.78
N GLU A 177 4.72 18.33 10.54
CA GLU A 177 4.58 19.75 10.20
C GLU A 177 3.10 20.21 10.18
N HIS A 178 2.19 19.38 9.71
CA HIS A 178 0.81 19.79 9.40
C HIS A 178 -0.27 19.13 10.26
N PHE A 179 0.03 18.01 10.90
CA PHE A 179 -0.93 17.23 11.66
C PHE A 179 -0.41 16.91 13.08
N PRO A 180 -0.25 17.93 13.95
CA PRO A 180 0.37 17.76 15.28
C PRO A 180 -0.39 16.83 16.24
N HIS A 181 -1.61 16.42 15.87
CA HIS A 181 -2.43 15.48 16.64
C HIS A 181 -2.60 14.12 15.94
N PHE A 182 -1.89 13.87 14.83
CA PHE A 182 -1.91 12.60 14.11
C PHE A 182 -0.61 11.84 14.38
N ASN A 183 -0.63 10.98 15.39
CA ASN A 183 0.53 10.21 15.81
C ASN A 183 0.60 8.89 15.04
N VAL A 184 1.74 8.64 14.40
CA VAL A 184 1.99 7.41 13.62
C VAL A 184 3.21 6.69 14.20
N TYR A 185 3.03 5.40 14.47
CA TYR A 185 4.02 4.53 15.10
C TYR A 185 4.35 3.34 14.20
N SER A 186 5.60 2.88 14.29
CA SER A 186 6.01 1.61 13.71
C SER A 186 5.89 0.51 14.75
N CYS A 187 5.18 -0.56 14.43
CA CYS A 187 5.18 -1.82 15.19
C CYS A 187 5.96 -2.93 14.49
N THR A 188 6.77 -2.60 13.49
CA THR A 188 7.61 -3.56 12.77
C THR A 188 9.02 -3.53 13.33
N GLU A 189 9.42 -4.61 14.00
CA GLU A 189 10.76 -4.71 14.58
C GLU A 189 11.82 -4.61 13.49
N ASN A 190 12.89 -3.86 13.77
CA ASN A 190 14.01 -3.65 12.85
C ASN A 190 13.65 -3.03 11.49
N SER A 191 12.47 -2.43 11.32
CA SER A 191 12.11 -1.71 10.09
C SER A 191 13.07 -0.54 9.83
N ASN A 192 13.42 -0.33 8.56
CA ASN A 192 14.19 0.86 8.13
C ASN A 192 13.39 2.15 8.34
N LEU A 193 12.07 2.07 8.50
CA LEU A 193 11.20 3.21 8.77
C LEU A 193 11.28 3.69 10.23
N ASN A 194 11.87 2.90 11.13
CA ASN A 194 12.07 3.27 12.54
C ASN A 194 13.00 4.49 12.70
N ALA A 195 13.74 4.87 11.64
CA ALA A 195 14.50 6.11 11.59
C ALA A 195 13.62 7.38 11.53
N PHE A 196 12.36 7.25 11.11
CA PHE A 196 11.43 8.38 10.92
C PHE A 196 10.14 8.27 11.75
N TYR A 197 9.82 7.07 12.22
CA TYR A 197 8.64 6.78 13.04
C TYR A 197 9.08 6.10 14.32
N LYS A 198 8.50 6.51 15.45
CA LYS A 198 8.81 5.89 16.75
C LYS A 198 8.41 4.42 16.71
N TYR A 199 9.39 3.54 16.95
CA TYR A 199 9.12 2.11 17.14
C TYR A 199 8.47 1.87 18.50
N ILE A 200 7.41 1.06 18.51
CA ILE A 200 6.73 0.57 19.71
C ILE A 200 6.39 -0.91 19.47
N PRO A 201 6.70 -1.83 20.39
CA PRO A 201 6.22 -3.20 20.31
C PRO A 201 4.70 -3.25 20.12
N TYR A 202 4.21 -4.12 19.23
CA TYR A 202 2.79 -4.18 18.90
C TYR A 202 1.91 -4.35 20.15
N GLU A 203 2.31 -5.24 21.06
CA GLU A 203 1.64 -5.47 22.34
C GLU A 203 1.60 -4.21 23.23
N ASP A 204 2.66 -3.40 23.23
CA ASP A 204 2.69 -2.17 24.01
C ASP A 204 1.73 -1.12 23.44
N PHE A 205 1.65 -1.01 22.10
CA PHE A 205 0.66 -0.14 21.44
C PHE A 205 -0.77 -0.57 21.80
N LEU A 206 -1.10 -1.87 21.73
CA LEU A 206 -2.42 -2.38 22.11
C LEU A 206 -2.77 -2.11 23.58
N ASN A 207 -1.77 -2.15 24.47
CA ASN A 207 -1.93 -1.87 25.89
C ASN A 207 -1.83 -0.37 26.23
N GLY A 208 -1.74 0.52 25.22
CA GLY A 208 -1.67 1.96 25.39
C GLY A 208 -0.34 2.48 25.95
N LYS A 209 0.71 1.65 26.02
CA LYS A 209 2.05 2.02 26.46
C LYS A 209 2.82 2.61 25.27
N ARG A 210 2.77 3.92 25.11
CA ARG A 210 3.31 4.63 23.94
C ARG A 210 4.04 5.90 24.30
#